data_AF-A0A7C8DI65-F1
#
_entry.id   AF-A0A7C8DI65-F1
#
_cell.length_a   1.000
_cell.length_b   1.000
_cell.length_c   1.000
_cell.angle_alpha   90.00
_cell.angle_beta   90.00
_cell.angle_gamma   90.00
#
_symmetry.space_group_name_H-M   'P 1'
#
loop_
_entity.id
_entity.type
_entity.pdbx_description
1 polymer ?
#
loop_
_entity_poly.entity_id
_entity_poly.type
_entity_poly.pdbx_seq_one_letter_code
_entity_poly.pdbx_strand_id
1 'polypeptide(L)'
;MQVTMVKKRLSNGDPCEKCAQTEDMLRRRGLWNEIDDVVWALDGDDQSAGAALGRKHGVAVAPFFVLNFEDGTETVYTSAMRMIRDHFSDLAAVKPVAAPKSPEFDIVELERALDSEDPASIVRLALERFGNRCAVVLTGAEDVVLVDMASKTGLPFRTVFVDPGRLHAETYGLIDDVGRHYGIEIRSVLPDPKKLIALVNEKGQNSFLRDGHHECCGIRRVEPLKRALKGCDAFISLHGMGRELTTFDAPKSVEVDTTYSDNNAASRVRFNPLVAWDSNRIWSYVRNNAVPHNELHVAGYRFIGCQPCTRIIRRDQSPSEGLWWWEEEGNAASEQERHGDGI
;
A
#
# COMPACT_ATOMS: atom_id res chain seq x y z
N MET A 1 4.71 26.96 -18.95
CA MET A 1 3.60 26.49 -18.09
C MET A 1 3.74 27.18 -16.75
N GLN A 2 2.65 27.72 -16.20
CA GLN A 2 2.65 28.36 -14.88
C GLN A 2 1.86 27.49 -13.89
N VAL A 3 2.44 27.17 -12.74
CA VAL A 3 1.87 26.31 -11.69
C VAL A 3 1.50 27.14 -10.47
N THR A 4 0.21 27.18 -10.16
CA THR A 4 -0.31 27.80 -8.93
C THR A 4 -0.75 26.72 -7.96
N MET A 5 -0.17 26.68 -6.75
CA MET A 5 -0.62 25.83 -5.65
C MET A 5 -1.59 26.59 -4.75
N VAL A 6 -2.79 26.04 -4.52
CA VAL A 6 -3.71 26.57 -3.52
C VAL A 6 -3.56 25.83 -2.21
N LYS A 7 -3.37 26.57 -1.12
CA LYS A 7 -3.26 26.05 0.25
C LYS A 7 -4.39 26.57 1.12
N LYS A 8 -4.87 25.75 2.06
CA LYS A 8 -5.80 26.18 3.11
C LYS A 8 -5.03 26.63 4.34
N ARG A 9 -5.38 27.79 4.89
CA ARG A 9 -4.94 28.28 6.20
C ARG A 9 -6.11 28.18 7.17
N LEU A 10 -5.90 27.50 8.29
CA LEU A 10 -6.89 27.29 9.35
C LEU A 10 -7.07 28.56 10.18
N SER A 11 -8.17 28.62 10.94
CA SER A 11 -8.50 29.74 11.83
C SER A 11 -7.40 30.05 12.86
N ASN A 12 -6.54 29.08 13.20
CA ASN A 12 -5.39 29.26 14.09
C ASN A 12 -4.15 29.86 13.39
N GLY A 13 -4.22 30.13 12.08
CA GLY A 13 -3.12 30.69 11.28
C GLY A 13 -2.21 29.64 10.63
N ASP A 14 -2.32 28.37 11.02
CA ASP A 14 -1.49 27.29 10.48
C ASP A 14 -2.01 26.82 9.11
N PRO A 15 -1.11 26.31 8.24
CA PRO A 15 -1.55 25.57 7.07
C PRO A 15 -2.32 24.32 7.47
N CYS A 16 -3.27 23.92 6.64
CA CYS A 16 -3.91 22.63 6.77
C CYS A 16 -2.87 21.49 6.70
N GLU A 17 -3.09 20.41 7.43
CA GLU A 17 -2.14 19.28 7.51
C GLU A 17 -1.73 18.76 6.12
N LYS A 18 -2.71 18.51 5.24
CA LYS A 18 -2.47 18.08 3.86
C LYS A 18 -1.63 19.08 3.07
N CYS A 19 -1.83 20.37 3.31
CA CYS A 19 -1.13 21.47 2.66
C CYS A 19 0.35 21.46 3.06
N ALA A 20 0.62 21.27 4.36
CA ALA A 20 1.97 21.17 4.90
C ALA A 20 2.70 19.91 4.39
N GLN A 21 2.03 18.75 4.42
CA GLN A 21 2.57 17.50 3.91
C GLN A 21 2.91 17.58 2.42
N THR A 22 2.02 18.19 1.62
CA THR A 22 2.23 18.34 0.17
C THR A 22 3.41 19.27 -0.15
N GLU A 23 3.56 20.37 0.59
CA GLU A 23 4.71 21.26 0.42
C GLU A 23 6.04 20.57 0.79
N ASP A 24 6.09 19.87 1.93
CA ASP A 24 7.31 19.15 2.35
C ASP A 24 7.70 18.10 1.29
N MET A 25 6.72 17.34 0.78
CA MET A 25 6.93 16.38 -0.31
C MET A 25 7.52 17.04 -1.56
N LEU A 26 6.95 18.15 -2.03
CA LEU A 26 7.45 18.87 -3.21
C LEU A 26 8.87 19.39 -3.00
N ARG A 27 9.19 19.92 -1.81
CA ARG A 27 10.54 20.37 -1.45
C ARG A 27 11.55 19.23 -1.48
N ARG A 28 11.23 18.09 -0.87
CA ARG A 28 12.12 16.92 -0.84
C ARG A 28 12.38 16.34 -2.23
N ARG A 29 11.40 16.43 -3.13
CA ARG A 29 11.54 16.02 -4.54
C ARG A 29 12.24 17.06 -5.41
N GLY A 30 12.65 18.21 -4.86
CA GLY A 30 13.25 19.30 -5.63
C GLY A 30 12.25 20.02 -6.56
N LEU A 31 10.96 19.73 -6.44
CA LEU A 31 9.90 20.25 -7.30
C LEU A 31 9.28 21.56 -6.76
N TRP A 32 9.69 22.02 -5.58
CA TRP A 32 9.19 23.28 -5.04
C TRP A 32 9.52 24.49 -5.92
N ASN A 33 10.63 24.44 -6.65
CA ASN A 33 11.03 25.50 -7.57
C ASN A 33 10.15 25.59 -8.82
N GLU A 34 9.34 24.55 -9.08
CA GLU A 34 8.39 24.52 -10.19
C GLU A 34 7.02 25.10 -9.79
N ILE A 35 6.84 25.54 -8.54
CA ILE A 35 5.64 26.22 -8.07
C ILE A 35 5.84 27.74 -8.23
N ASP A 36 5.19 28.33 -9.23
CA ASP A 36 5.32 29.76 -9.53
C ASP A 36 4.57 30.65 -8.53
N ASP A 37 3.42 30.20 -8.04
CA ASP A 37 2.61 30.97 -7.10
C ASP A 37 1.90 30.10 -6.05
N VAL A 38 1.70 30.66 -4.86
CA VAL A 38 1.01 30.03 -3.74
C VAL A 38 -0.14 30.91 -3.28
N VAL A 39 -1.37 30.46 -3.52
CA VAL A 39 -2.58 31.19 -3.19
C VAL A 39 -3.26 30.57 -1.96
N TRP A 40 -3.77 31.40 -1.06
CA TRP A 40 -4.37 30.93 0.19
C TRP A 40 -5.90 30.99 0.18
N ALA A 41 -6.53 29.87 0.52
CA ALA A 41 -7.91 29.79 0.96
C ALA A 41 -7.94 29.92 2.49
N LEU A 42 -8.55 30.99 2.98
CA LEU A 42 -8.63 31.27 4.41
C LEU A 42 -9.89 30.64 5.00
N ASP A 43 -9.75 29.94 6.12
CA ASP A 43 -10.88 29.31 6.80
C ASP A 43 -11.88 30.38 7.28
N GLY A 44 -13.14 30.24 6.88
CA GLY A 44 -14.20 31.19 7.19
C GLY A 44 -14.24 32.45 6.31
N ASP A 45 -13.34 32.61 5.34
CA ASP A 45 -13.36 33.70 4.36
C ASP A 45 -13.48 33.16 2.93
N ASP A 46 -14.74 33.09 2.49
CA ASP A 46 -15.09 32.67 1.14
C ASP A 46 -14.59 33.67 0.07
N GLN A 47 -14.22 34.90 0.41
CA GLN A 47 -13.69 35.87 -0.57
C GLN A 47 -12.17 35.81 -0.71
N SER A 48 -11.49 34.99 0.09
CA SER A 48 -10.06 34.76 -0.06
C SER A 48 -9.71 34.25 -1.47
N ALA A 49 -8.54 34.66 -1.98
CA ALA A 49 -8.12 34.37 -3.35
C ALA A 49 -8.15 32.86 -3.66
N GLY A 50 -7.76 32.01 -2.70
CA GLY A 50 -7.79 30.56 -2.88
C GLY A 50 -9.20 29.98 -2.87
N ALA A 51 -10.12 30.53 -2.06
CA ALA A 51 -11.51 30.12 -2.06
C ALA A 51 -12.23 30.53 -3.36
N ALA A 52 -11.92 31.72 -3.89
CA ALA A 52 -12.40 32.16 -5.20
C ALA A 52 -11.89 31.25 -6.33
N LEU A 53 -10.60 30.88 -6.30
CA LEU A 53 -10.02 29.97 -7.29
C LEU A 53 -10.64 28.56 -7.19
N GLY A 54 -10.89 28.07 -5.96
CA GLY A 54 -11.59 26.81 -5.73
C GLY A 54 -12.99 26.81 -6.34
N ARG A 55 -13.77 27.89 -6.15
CA ARG A 55 -15.10 28.03 -6.79
C ARG A 55 -15.03 28.08 -8.31
N LYS A 56 -14.08 28.84 -8.90
CA LYS A 56 -13.89 28.93 -10.36
C LYS A 56 -13.74 27.54 -10.97
N HIS A 57 -13.04 26.64 -10.28
CA HIS A 57 -12.71 25.31 -10.78
C HIS A 57 -13.53 24.16 -10.18
N GLY A 58 -14.54 24.46 -9.35
CA GLY A 58 -15.38 23.44 -8.70
C GLY A 58 -14.64 22.57 -7.68
N VAL A 59 -13.53 23.06 -7.10
CA VAL A 59 -12.73 22.35 -6.10
C VAL A 59 -12.99 22.90 -4.70
N ALA A 60 -13.55 22.06 -3.84
CA ALA A 60 -13.91 22.45 -2.47
C ALA A 60 -12.79 22.25 -1.43
N VAL A 61 -11.74 21.50 -1.79
CA VAL A 61 -10.70 21.07 -0.84
C VAL A 61 -9.29 21.41 -1.32
N ALA A 62 -8.49 21.95 -0.42
CA ALA A 62 -7.07 22.20 -0.62
C ALA A 62 -6.22 21.05 -0.01
N PRO A 63 -4.99 20.82 -0.49
CA PRO A 63 -4.35 21.53 -1.59
C PRO A 63 -4.85 21.07 -2.97
N PHE A 64 -4.83 22.00 -3.94
CA PHE A 64 -5.00 21.70 -5.37
C PHE A 64 -4.10 22.62 -6.19
N PHE A 65 -3.91 22.28 -7.45
CA PHE A 65 -2.98 22.95 -8.37
C PHE A 65 -3.70 23.38 -9.63
N VAL A 66 -3.41 24.58 -10.10
CA VAL A 66 -3.89 25.11 -11.39
C VAL A 66 -2.69 25.32 -12.28
N LEU A 67 -2.68 24.66 -13.43
CA LEU A 67 -1.63 24.75 -14.44
C LEU A 67 -2.16 25.55 -15.62
N ASN A 68 -1.52 26.69 -15.90
CA ASN A 68 -1.81 27.53 -17.06
C ASN A 68 -0.77 27.27 -18.15
N PHE A 69 -1.23 26.93 -19.35
CA PHE A 69 -0.39 26.68 -20.52
C PHE A 69 -0.34 27.92 -21.42
N GLU A 70 0.70 28.02 -22.25
CA GLU A 70 0.91 29.17 -23.14
C GLU A 70 -0.17 29.30 -24.23
N ASP A 71 -0.83 28.18 -24.57
CA ASP A 71 -1.97 28.14 -25.49
C ASP A 71 -3.29 28.61 -24.85
N GLY A 72 -3.26 29.01 -23.57
CA GLY A 72 -4.42 29.46 -22.81
C GLY A 72 -5.22 28.33 -22.14
N THR A 73 -4.79 27.08 -22.27
CA THR A 73 -5.44 25.95 -21.59
C THR A 73 -5.16 26.01 -20.08
N GLU A 74 -6.17 25.66 -19.28
CA GLU A 74 -6.06 25.53 -17.82
C GLU A 74 -6.38 24.08 -17.41
N THR A 75 -5.50 23.46 -16.63
CA THR A 75 -5.73 22.11 -16.06
C THR A 75 -5.64 22.16 -14.54
N VAL A 76 -6.57 21.47 -13.86
CA VAL A 76 -6.66 21.46 -12.41
C VAL A 76 -6.35 20.07 -11.86
N TYR A 77 -5.46 20.02 -10.86
CA TYR A 77 -5.08 18.80 -10.17
C TYR A 77 -5.43 18.89 -8.68
N THR A 78 -6.26 17.98 -8.19
CA THR A 78 -6.56 17.83 -6.75
C THR A 78 -5.57 16.89 -6.04
N SER A 79 -4.61 16.33 -6.78
CA SER A 79 -3.55 15.46 -6.26
C SER A 79 -2.20 15.94 -6.81
N ALA A 80 -1.28 16.26 -5.90
CA ALA A 80 0.08 16.65 -6.25
C ALA A 80 0.79 15.53 -7.02
N MET A 81 0.61 14.26 -6.60
CA MET A 81 1.23 13.12 -7.28
C MET A 81 0.74 12.98 -8.72
N ARG A 82 -0.55 13.21 -8.97
CA ARG A 82 -1.09 13.19 -10.34
C ARG A 82 -0.45 14.30 -11.20
N MET A 83 -0.35 15.52 -10.67
CA MET A 83 0.33 16.63 -11.36
C MET A 83 1.80 16.28 -11.66
N ILE A 84 2.50 15.71 -10.67
CA ILE A 84 3.91 15.31 -10.79
C ILE A 84 4.09 14.27 -11.89
N ARG A 85 3.25 13.24 -11.94
CA ARG A 85 3.31 12.26 -13.04
C ARG A 85 3.11 12.92 -14.39
N ASP A 86 2.03 13.70 -14.50
CA ASP A 86 1.53 14.16 -15.80
C ASP A 86 2.46 15.24 -16.41
N HIS A 87 3.25 15.94 -15.58
CA HIS A 87 4.09 17.07 -16.02
C HIS A 87 5.55 17.07 -15.53
N PHE A 88 5.92 16.25 -14.56
CA PHE A 88 7.24 16.30 -13.89
C PHE A 88 7.88 14.92 -13.68
N SER A 89 7.45 13.89 -14.41
CA SER A 89 7.89 12.49 -14.21
C SER A 89 9.40 12.30 -14.38
N ASP A 90 10.04 13.01 -15.30
CA ASP A 90 11.49 12.95 -15.54
C ASP A 90 12.32 13.55 -14.38
N LEU A 91 11.74 14.49 -13.63
CA LEU A 91 12.39 15.18 -12.51
C LEU A 91 12.13 14.49 -11.17
N ALA A 92 11.12 13.62 -11.10
CA ALA A 92 10.60 13.06 -9.85
C ALA A 92 11.19 11.68 -9.47
N ALA A 93 12.09 11.11 -10.27
CA ALA A 93 12.70 9.81 -10.02
C ALA A 93 13.64 9.86 -8.80
N VAL A 94 13.09 9.59 -7.62
CA VAL A 94 13.86 9.47 -6.37
C VAL A 94 14.76 8.24 -6.48
N LYS A 95 16.06 8.47 -6.73
CA LYS A 95 17.05 7.39 -6.80
C LYS A 95 17.38 6.87 -5.39
N PRO A 96 17.47 5.55 -5.21
CA PRO A 96 17.83 4.97 -3.93
C PRO A 96 19.25 5.38 -3.47
N VAL A 97 19.35 6.13 -2.36
CA VAL A 97 20.63 6.45 -1.69
C VAL A 97 20.80 5.57 -0.44
N ALA A 98 21.99 5.02 -0.25
CA ALA A 98 22.29 4.09 0.84
C ALA A 98 22.15 4.75 2.23
N ALA A 99 21.42 4.09 3.13
CA ALA A 99 21.20 4.52 4.51
C ALA A 99 22.36 4.08 5.45
N PRO A 100 22.64 4.82 6.53
CA PRO A 100 23.61 4.42 7.56
C PRO A 100 23.20 3.12 8.28
N LYS A 101 24.17 2.43 8.90
CA LYS A 101 23.94 1.20 9.67
C LYS A 101 23.05 1.48 10.88
N SER A 102 22.07 0.60 11.13
CA SER A 102 21.06 0.78 12.18
C SER A 102 21.63 0.51 13.57
N PRO A 103 21.22 1.26 14.61
CA PRO A 103 21.42 0.87 16.00
C PRO A 103 20.53 -0.33 16.40
N GLU A 104 20.89 -1.01 17.50
CA GLU A 104 20.03 -2.01 18.17
C GLU A 104 18.76 -1.31 18.72
N PHE A 105 17.60 -1.97 18.62
CA PHE A 105 16.31 -1.40 19.06
C PHE A 105 15.56 -2.35 20.00
N ASP A 106 14.83 -1.75 20.95
CA ASP A 106 13.77 -2.44 21.68
C ASP A 106 12.46 -2.36 20.89
N ILE A 107 12.04 -3.49 20.32
CA ILE A 107 10.80 -3.59 19.53
C ILE A 107 9.56 -3.39 20.41
N VAL A 108 9.61 -3.73 21.71
CA VAL A 108 8.48 -3.56 22.62
C VAL A 108 8.22 -2.09 22.90
N GLU A 109 9.28 -1.30 23.08
CA GLU A 109 9.16 0.15 23.22
C GLU A 109 8.65 0.80 21.94
N LEU A 110 9.17 0.36 20.78
CA LEU A 110 8.77 0.86 19.48
C LEU A 110 7.29 0.53 19.16
N GLU A 111 6.83 -0.67 19.49
CA GLU A 111 5.41 -1.07 19.38
C GLU A 111 4.51 -0.12 20.16
N ARG A 112 4.80 0.08 21.45
CA ARG A 112 3.99 0.99 22.30
C ARG A 112 3.96 2.42 21.77
N ALA A 113 5.06 2.89 21.19
CA ALA A 113 5.13 4.22 20.62
C ALA A 113 4.33 4.36 19.32
N LEU A 114 4.15 3.27 18.56
CA LEU A 114 3.51 3.30 17.24
C LEU A 114 2.04 2.87 17.23
N ASP A 115 1.54 2.22 18.29
CA ASP A 115 0.15 1.74 18.34
C ASP A 115 -0.91 2.87 18.23
N SER A 116 -0.55 4.10 18.59
CA SER A 116 -1.42 5.28 18.46
C SER A 116 -1.07 6.21 17.30
N GLU A 117 -0.05 5.88 16.51
CA GLU A 117 0.44 6.74 15.44
C GLU A 117 -0.38 6.60 14.15
N ASP A 118 -0.40 7.67 13.35
CA ASP A 118 -0.96 7.61 12.00
C ASP A 118 -0.13 6.68 11.09
N PRO A 119 -0.75 5.89 10.19
CA PRO A 119 0.01 4.98 9.32
C PRO A 119 1.07 5.67 8.47
N ALA A 120 0.87 6.91 8.02
CA ALA A 120 1.87 7.64 7.27
C ALA A 120 3.09 8.00 8.14
N SER A 121 2.89 8.26 9.45
CA SER A 121 4.00 8.42 10.41
C SER A 121 4.79 7.13 10.57
N ILE A 122 4.13 5.98 10.66
CA ILE A 122 4.79 4.66 10.76
C ILE A 122 5.61 4.39 9.49
N VAL A 123 5.03 4.60 8.30
CA VAL A 123 5.73 4.46 7.01
C VAL A 123 6.95 5.39 6.96
N ARG A 124 6.76 6.68 7.29
CA ARG A 124 7.86 7.66 7.30
C ARG A 124 8.97 7.25 8.25
N LEU A 125 8.66 6.82 9.47
CA LEU A 125 9.65 6.38 10.43
C LEU A 125 10.47 5.20 9.92
N ALA A 126 9.82 4.20 9.33
CA ALA A 126 10.49 3.06 8.75
C ALA A 126 11.45 3.48 7.62
N LEU A 127 11.02 4.39 6.74
CA LEU A 127 11.85 4.88 5.64
C LEU A 127 12.99 5.79 6.11
N GLU A 128 12.76 6.68 7.09
CA GLU A 128 13.82 7.52 7.69
C GLU A 128 14.91 6.67 8.35
N ARG A 129 14.53 5.56 8.98
CA ARG A 129 15.47 4.69 9.72
C ARG A 129 16.23 3.73 8.82
N PHE A 130 15.56 3.12 7.85
CA PHE A 130 16.11 2.00 7.10
C PHE A 130 16.39 2.35 5.62
N GLY A 131 15.79 3.42 5.10
CA GLY A 131 15.90 3.82 3.69
C GLY A 131 15.66 2.62 2.75
N ASN A 132 16.59 2.39 1.82
CA ASN A 132 16.50 1.28 0.87
C ASN A 132 16.63 -0.12 1.46
N ARG A 133 17.01 -0.23 2.75
CA ARG A 133 16.99 -1.50 3.47
C ARG A 133 15.59 -1.84 4.01
N CYS A 134 14.62 -0.93 3.85
CA CYS A 134 13.20 -1.19 4.01
C CYS A 134 12.54 -1.47 2.65
N ALA A 135 11.84 -2.60 2.54
CA ALA A 135 11.01 -2.92 1.39
C ALA A 135 9.53 -2.65 1.67
N VAL A 136 8.82 -1.95 0.78
CA VAL A 136 7.36 -1.92 0.73
C VAL A 136 6.90 -3.12 -0.10
N VAL A 137 6.22 -4.06 0.55
CA VAL A 137 5.78 -5.32 -0.07
C VAL A 137 4.37 -5.16 -0.63
N LEU A 138 4.20 -5.57 -1.89
CA LEU A 138 2.96 -5.50 -2.63
C LEU A 138 2.39 -6.87 -2.99
N THR A 139 1.08 -7.00 -2.84
CA THR A 139 0.25 -8.13 -3.29
C THR A 139 -0.77 -7.73 -4.36
N GLY A 140 -0.98 -6.44 -4.59
CA GLY A 140 -1.79 -5.93 -5.71
C GLY A 140 -3.29 -5.78 -5.42
N ALA A 141 -3.60 -5.38 -4.18
CA ALA A 141 -4.93 -5.03 -3.69
C ALA A 141 -4.85 -3.64 -3.02
N GLU A 142 -5.38 -3.48 -1.82
CA GLU A 142 -5.35 -2.23 -1.04
C GLU A 142 -4.01 -1.85 -0.43
N ASP A 143 -3.00 -2.74 -0.47
CA ASP A 143 -1.63 -2.50 -0.04
C ASP A 143 -0.94 -1.37 -0.84
N VAL A 144 -1.50 -0.98 -1.99
CA VAL A 144 -1.09 0.21 -2.77
C VAL A 144 -1.21 1.52 -1.99
N VAL A 145 -2.03 1.57 -0.94
CA VAL A 145 -2.07 2.71 0.01
C VAL A 145 -0.71 2.94 0.67
N LEU A 146 0.04 1.87 0.95
CA LEU A 146 1.39 1.97 1.54
C LEU A 146 2.38 2.60 0.55
N VAL A 147 2.19 2.36 -0.76
CA VAL A 147 2.99 3.02 -1.82
C VAL A 147 2.69 4.51 -1.88
N ASP A 148 1.42 4.89 -1.78
CA ASP A 148 1.02 6.31 -1.74
C ASP A 148 1.66 7.03 -0.56
N MET A 149 1.54 6.43 0.64
CA MET A 149 2.16 6.95 1.87
C MET A 149 3.69 7.05 1.73
N ALA A 150 4.34 6.00 1.24
CA ALA A 150 5.79 5.98 1.03
C ALA A 150 6.23 7.06 0.02
N SER A 151 5.51 7.19 -1.09
CA SER A 151 5.80 8.16 -2.16
C SER A 151 5.69 9.61 -1.70
N LYS A 152 4.76 9.90 -0.79
CA LYS A 152 4.59 11.24 -0.19
C LYS A 152 5.71 11.64 0.77
N THR A 153 6.46 10.68 1.30
CA THR A 153 7.61 11.01 2.17
C THR A 153 8.76 11.69 1.43
N GLY A 154 8.83 11.52 0.09
CA GLY A 154 9.97 11.95 -0.71
C GLY A 154 11.27 11.17 -0.43
N LEU A 155 11.24 10.16 0.43
CA LEU A 155 12.39 9.33 0.75
C LEU A 155 12.52 8.18 -0.26
N PRO A 156 13.74 7.71 -0.53
CA PRO A 156 13.92 6.53 -1.35
C PRO A 156 13.45 5.27 -0.61
N PHE A 157 12.73 4.41 -1.32
CA PHE A 157 12.29 3.12 -0.80
C PHE A 157 12.35 2.04 -1.88
N ARG A 158 12.48 0.79 -1.43
CA ARG A 158 12.42 -0.38 -2.31
C ARG A 158 10.99 -0.90 -2.35
N THR A 159 10.50 -1.27 -3.53
CA THR A 159 9.23 -2.01 -3.69
C THR A 159 9.52 -3.47 -4.02
N VAL A 160 8.65 -4.36 -3.57
CA VAL A 160 8.68 -5.80 -3.92
C VAL A 160 7.26 -6.25 -4.20
N PHE A 161 6.96 -6.61 -5.44
CA PHE A 161 5.69 -7.22 -5.80
C PHE A 161 5.83 -8.75 -5.88
N VAL A 162 5.05 -9.47 -5.09
CA VAL A 162 5.10 -10.94 -5.06
C VAL A 162 4.13 -11.49 -6.10
N ASP A 163 4.67 -11.95 -7.22
CA ASP A 163 3.88 -12.51 -8.32
C ASP A 163 3.88 -14.05 -8.25
N PRO A 164 2.78 -14.69 -7.82
CA PRO A 164 2.66 -16.14 -7.82
C PRO A 164 2.45 -16.74 -9.22
N GLY A 165 2.25 -15.92 -10.26
CA GLY A 165 1.95 -16.33 -11.64
C GLY A 165 0.50 -16.82 -11.86
N ARG A 166 -0.41 -16.47 -10.94
CA ARG A 166 -1.83 -16.90 -10.94
C ARG A 166 -2.76 -15.80 -10.43
N LEU A 167 -2.35 -14.54 -10.54
CA LEU A 167 -3.18 -13.39 -10.15
C LEU A 167 -4.23 -13.12 -11.23
N HIS A 168 -5.21 -12.28 -10.88
CA HIS A 168 -6.14 -11.73 -11.86
C HIS A 168 -5.42 -10.78 -12.82
N ALA A 169 -5.94 -10.63 -14.04
CA ALA A 169 -5.36 -9.71 -15.02
C ALA A 169 -5.39 -8.25 -14.52
N GLU A 170 -6.48 -7.90 -13.84
CA GLU A 170 -6.72 -6.61 -13.20
C GLU A 170 -5.67 -6.29 -12.12
N THR A 171 -5.17 -7.31 -11.41
CA THR A 171 -4.08 -7.14 -10.45
C THR A 171 -2.77 -6.76 -11.15
N TYR A 172 -2.45 -7.37 -12.29
CA TYR A 172 -1.28 -6.95 -13.08
C TYR A 172 -1.45 -5.53 -13.63
N GLY A 173 -2.64 -5.20 -14.14
CA GLY A 173 -2.97 -3.85 -14.59
C GLY A 173 -2.78 -2.79 -13.49
N LEU A 174 -3.25 -3.08 -12.27
CA LEU A 174 -3.04 -2.21 -11.12
C LEU A 174 -1.55 -1.99 -10.81
N ILE A 175 -0.74 -3.04 -10.82
CA ILE A 175 0.70 -2.91 -10.51
C ILE A 175 1.38 -2.00 -11.53
N ASP A 176 1.08 -2.17 -12.81
CA ASP A 176 1.57 -1.29 -13.87
C ASP A 176 1.09 0.15 -13.68
N ASP A 177 -0.17 0.35 -13.33
CA ASP A 177 -0.75 1.67 -13.05
C ASP A 177 -0.11 2.34 -11.84
N VAL A 178 0.19 1.60 -10.78
CA VAL A 178 0.89 2.12 -9.58
C VAL A 178 2.30 2.55 -9.96
N GLY A 179 3.05 1.72 -10.68
CA GLY A 179 4.40 2.06 -11.14
C GLY A 179 4.41 3.36 -11.94
N ARG A 180 3.48 3.49 -12.91
CA ARG A 180 3.29 4.72 -13.69
C ARG A 180 2.81 5.89 -12.85
N HIS A 181 1.86 5.68 -11.94
CA HIS A 181 1.26 6.72 -11.09
C HIS A 181 2.31 7.41 -10.22
N TYR A 182 3.17 6.62 -9.58
CA TYR A 182 4.14 7.14 -8.63
C TYR A 182 5.53 7.40 -9.23
N GLY A 183 5.76 7.00 -10.49
CA GLY A 183 7.06 7.11 -11.15
C GLY A 183 8.12 6.24 -10.46
N ILE A 184 7.72 5.04 -10.01
CA ILE A 184 8.59 4.13 -9.26
C ILE A 184 8.79 2.82 -10.02
N GLU A 185 9.96 2.22 -9.86
CA GLU A 185 10.18 0.84 -10.26
C GLU A 185 9.46 -0.09 -9.28
N ILE A 186 8.71 -1.07 -9.79
CA ILE A 186 8.13 -2.16 -8.99
C ILE A 186 8.85 -3.45 -9.33
N ARG A 187 9.59 -3.99 -8.35
CA ARG A 187 10.37 -5.21 -8.57
C ARG A 187 9.52 -6.45 -8.31
N SER A 188 9.10 -7.11 -9.39
CA SER A 188 8.41 -8.40 -9.30
C SER A 188 9.36 -9.51 -8.85
N VAL A 189 8.87 -10.38 -7.96
CA VAL A 189 9.54 -11.63 -7.60
C VAL A 189 8.64 -12.82 -7.92
N LEU A 190 9.20 -13.75 -8.68
CA LEU A 190 8.52 -14.92 -9.22
C LEU A 190 8.91 -16.20 -8.45
N PRO A 191 8.08 -17.26 -8.53
CA PRO A 191 8.38 -18.57 -7.94
C PRO A 191 9.65 -19.18 -8.51
N ASP A 192 10.36 -19.98 -7.71
CA ASP A 192 11.44 -20.83 -8.22
C ASP A 192 10.86 -21.81 -9.27
N PRO A 193 11.33 -21.76 -10.53
CA PRO A 193 10.76 -22.59 -11.60
C PRO A 193 10.92 -24.09 -11.33
N LYS A 194 12.01 -24.53 -10.70
CA LYS A 194 12.24 -25.97 -10.43
C LYS A 194 11.25 -26.48 -9.42
N LYS A 195 11.04 -25.75 -8.31
CA LYS A 195 10.05 -26.12 -7.28
C LYS A 195 8.64 -26.08 -7.84
N LEU A 196 8.33 -25.06 -8.65
CA LEU A 196 7.01 -24.92 -9.25
C LEU A 196 6.71 -26.03 -10.27
N ILE A 197 7.65 -26.37 -11.13
CA ILE A 197 7.51 -27.46 -12.12
C ILE A 197 7.28 -28.79 -11.40
N ALA A 198 8.04 -29.07 -10.34
CA ALA A 198 7.86 -30.29 -9.55
C ALA A 198 6.44 -30.38 -8.96
N LEU A 199 5.96 -29.33 -8.30
CA LEU A 199 4.60 -29.27 -7.74
C LEU A 199 3.53 -29.55 -8.80
N VAL A 200 3.62 -28.85 -9.94
CA VAL A 200 2.59 -28.92 -10.99
C VAL A 200 2.59 -30.27 -11.70
N ASN A 201 3.77 -30.87 -11.96
CA ASN A 201 3.86 -32.18 -12.61
C ASN A 201 3.35 -33.31 -11.71
N GLU A 202 3.57 -33.21 -10.40
CA GLU A 202 3.17 -34.24 -9.45
C GLU A 202 1.69 -34.09 -9.03
N LYS A 203 1.25 -32.88 -8.70
CA LYS A 203 -0.06 -32.63 -8.06
C LYS A 203 -1.06 -31.88 -8.95
N GLY A 204 -0.65 -31.45 -10.13
CA GLY A 204 -1.47 -30.70 -11.08
C GLY A 204 -1.55 -29.20 -10.77
N GLN A 205 -2.32 -28.48 -11.60
CA GLN A 205 -2.38 -27.01 -11.56
C GLN A 205 -3.09 -26.43 -10.32
N ASN A 206 -3.99 -27.22 -9.72
CA ASN A 206 -4.90 -26.80 -8.65
C ASN A 206 -4.87 -27.74 -7.44
N SER A 207 -3.68 -28.23 -7.06
CA SER A 207 -3.49 -29.09 -5.87
C SER A 207 -4.07 -28.49 -4.59
N PHE A 208 -4.02 -27.16 -4.47
CA PHE A 208 -4.54 -26.41 -3.33
C PHE A 208 -6.02 -26.66 -3.00
N LEU A 209 -6.85 -27.07 -3.98
CA LEU A 209 -8.26 -27.42 -3.73
C LEU A 209 -8.44 -28.72 -2.94
N ARG A 210 -7.43 -29.60 -2.95
CA ARG A 210 -7.47 -30.91 -2.30
C ARG A 210 -6.53 -30.99 -1.10
N ASP A 211 -5.34 -30.40 -1.24
CA ASP A 211 -4.24 -30.54 -0.29
C ASP A 211 -4.11 -29.31 0.63
N GLY A 212 -4.99 -28.31 0.46
CA GLY A 212 -4.88 -27.00 1.09
C GLY A 212 -3.88 -26.08 0.40
N HIS A 213 -4.02 -24.78 0.63
CA HIS A 213 -3.27 -23.74 -0.08
C HIS A 213 -1.80 -23.66 0.33
N HIS A 214 -1.43 -24.16 1.52
CA HIS A 214 -0.14 -23.89 2.16
C HIS A 214 1.08 -24.27 1.31
N GLU A 215 1.09 -25.44 0.67
CA GLU A 215 2.23 -25.86 -0.17
C GLU A 215 2.37 -24.97 -1.42
N CYS A 216 1.26 -24.71 -2.11
CA CYS A 216 1.21 -23.84 -3.27
C CYS A 216 1.64 -22.41 -2.93
N CYS A 217 1.11 -21.83 -1.86
CA CYS A 217 1.49 -20.51 -1.35
C CYS A 217 2.94 -20.49 -0.85
N GLY A 218 3.41 -21.57 -0.24
CA GLY A 218 4.79 -21.75 0.18
C GLY A 218 5.78 -21.56 -0.97
N ILE A 219 5.51 -22.22 -2.10
CA ILE A 219 6.34 -22.15 -3.31
C ILE A 219 6.13 -20.84 -4.08
N ARG A 220 4.89 -20.38 -4.21
CA ARG A 220 4.55 -19.26 -5.10
C ARG A 220 4.64 -17.88 -4.44
N ARG A 221 4.52 -17.77 -3.11
CA ARG A 221 4.48 -16.49 -2.39
C ARG A 221 5.53 -16.40 -1.29
N VAL A 222 5.54 -17.37 -0.38
CA VAL A 222 6.38 -17.30 0.84
C VAL A 222 7.86 -17.38 0.49
N GLU A 223 8.27 -18.39 -0.29
CA GLU A 223 9.67 -18.55 -0.70
C GLU A 223 10.18 -17.35 -1.52
N PRO A 224 9.46 -16.87 -2.57
CA PRO A 224 9.92 -15.72 -3.35
C PRO A 224 10.05 -14.45 -2.52
N LEU A 225 9.10 -14.18 -1.62
CA LEU A 225 9.17 -13.02 -0.73
C LEU A 225 10.35 -13.15 0.24
N LYS A 226 10.53 -14.32 0.86
CA LYS A 226 11.69 -14.59 1.74
C LYS A 226 13.01 -14.34 1.01
N ARG A 227 13.12 -14.80 -0.24
CA ARG A 227 14.30 -14.54 -1.08
C ARG A 227 14.45 -13.06 -1.44
N ALA A 228 13.35 -12.36 -1.72
CA ALA A 228 13.36 -10.94 -2.07
C ALA A 228 13.82 -10.04 -0.92
N LEU A 229 13.44 -10.40 0.31
CA LEU A 229 13.79 -9.67 1.53
C LEU A 229 15.22 -9.95 2.03
N LYS A 230 15.98 -10.83 1.37
CA LYS A 230 17.42 -10.98 1.67
C LYS A 230 18.12 -9.63 1.50
N GLY A 231 18.86 -9.21 2.53
CA GLY A 231 19.53 -7.91 2.59
C GLY A 231 18.65 -6.74 3.02
N CYS A 232 17.37 -6.96 3.33
CA CYS A 232 16.51 -5.97 3.99
C CYS A 232 16.54 -6.17 5.51
N ASP A 233 16.66 -5.07 6.25
CA ASP A 233 16.57 -5.04 7.72
C ASP A 233 15.15 -4.71 8.19
N ALA A 234 14.32 -4.17 7.30
CA ALA A 234 12.91 -3.94 7.56
C ALA A 234 12.05 -4.20 6.33
N PHE A 235 10.75 -4.37 6.53
CA PHE A 235 9.76 -4.24 5.47
C PHE A 235 8.43 -3.73 6.01
N ILE A 236 7.70 -3.05 5.13
CA ILE A 236 6.35 -2.58 5.34
C ILE A 236 5.43 -3.50 4.54
N SER A 237 4.41 -4.05 5.18
CA SER A 237 3.42 -4.89 4.51
C SER A 237 2.02 -4.63 5.03
N LEU A 238 1.02 -4.96 4.23
CA LEU A 238 -0.34 -5.10 4.69
C LEU A 238 -0.49 -6.46 5.39
N HIS A 239 -0.44 -6.48 6.72
CA HIS A 239 -0.80 -7.65 7.53
C HIS A 239 -2.12 -7.39 8.27
N GLY A 240 -2.97 -8.41 8.38
CA GLY A 240 -4.26 -8.32 9.09
C GLY A 240 -5.52 -8.42 8.22
N MET A 241 -5.37 -8.82 6.97
CA MET A 241 -6.43 -8.75 5.97
C MET A 241 -6.57 -10.15 5.33
N GLY A 242 -7.40 -11.00 5.96
CA GLY A 242 -7.66 -12.38 5.53
C GLY A 242 -7.13 -13.51 6.44
N ARG A 243 -6.65 -13.21 7.65
CA ARG A 243 -6.49 -14.24 8.70
C ARG A 243 -7.78 -14.31 9.51
N GLU A 244 -8.25 -15.50 9.84
CA GLU A 244 -8.99 -15.70 11.09
C GLU A 244 -8.09 -15.17 12.21
N LEU A 245 -8.40 -13.99 12.71
CA LEU A 245 -7.80 -13.47 13.92
C LEU A 245 -8.41 -14.25 15.08
N THR A 246 -7.84 -15.41 15.41
CA THR A 246 -8.02 -15.92 16.76
C THR A 246 -7.45 -14.87 17.72
N THR A 247 -8.18 -14.61 18.80
CA THR A 247 -8.03 -13.43 19.68
C THR A 247 -6.67 -13.29 20.40
N PHE A 248 -5.71 -14.19 20.14
CA PHE A 248 -4.39 -14.22 20.79
C PHE A 248 -3.23 -13.70 19.91
N ASP A 249 -3.43 -13.52 18.60
CA ASP A 249 -2.40 -13.05 17.64
C ASP A 249 -2.86 -11.81 16.87
N ALA A 250 -3.30 -10.77 17.59
CA ALA A 250 -3.62 -9.50 16.94
C ALA A 250 -2.35 -8.91 16.29
N PRO A 251 -2.40 -8.53 15.00
CA PRO A 251 -1.26 -7.93 14.32
C PRO A 251 -0.84 -6.63 15.03
N LYS A 252 0.47 -6.42 15.14
CA LYS A 252 1.07 -5.25 15.81
C LYS A 252 1.47 -4.21 14.79
N SER A 253 1.51 -2.94 15.18
CA SER A 253 1.99 -1.84 14.34
C SER A 253 3.43 -2.05 13.86
N VAL A 254 4.25 -2.71 14.71
CA VAL A 254 5.61 -3.17 14.41
C VAL A 254 5.91 -4.46 15.19
N GLU A 255 6.71 -5.34 14.60
CA GLU A 255 7.13 -6.59 15.25
C GLU A 255 8.43 -7.15 14.64
N VAL A 256 8.99 -8.18 15.30
CA VAL A 256 10.07 -8.97 14.72
C VAL A 256 9.50 -9.93 13.68
N ASP A 257 10.09 -9.95 12.49
CA ASP A 257 9.77 -10.89 11.43
C ASP A 257 10.18 -12.31 11.85
N THR A 258 9.19 -13.14 12.20
CA THR A 258 9.36 -14.57 12.43
C THR A 258 8.96 -15.42 11.22
N THR A 259 8.34 -14.81 10.20
CA THR A 259 7.74 -15.51 9.05
C THR A 259 8.75 -15.71 7.92
N TYR A 260 9.52 -14.67 7.60
CA TYR A 260 10.47 -14.67 6.48
C TYR A 260 11.93 -14.60 6.93
N SER A 261 12.17 -14.79 8.23
CA SER A 261 13.52 -14.92 8.79
C SER A 261 14.08 -16.34 8.61
N ASP A 262 15.40 -16.44 8.51
CA ASP A 262 16.11 -17.70 8.69
C ASP A 262 16.47 -17.82 10.18
N ASN A 263 16.46 -19.04 10.74
CA ASN A 263 16.74 -19.30 12.16
C ASN A 263 18.09 -18.75 12.67
N ASN A 264 18.97 -18.31 11.76
CA ASN A 264 20.32 -17.80 12.03
C ASN A 264 20.58 -16.37 11.50
N ALA A 265 19.56 -15.68 10.98
CA ALA A 265 19.69 -14.30 10.47
C ALA A 265 19.40 -13.27 11.56
N ALA A 266 20.00 -12.08 11.47
CA ALA A 266 19.60 -10.94 12.29
C ALA A 266 18.09 -10.68 12.11
N SER A 267 17.39 -10.46 13.22
CA SER A 267 15.95 -10.22 13.25
C SER A 267 15.58 -9.02 12.37
N ARG A 268 14.81 -9.25 11.30
CA ARG A 268 14.23 -8.20 10.46
C ARG A 268 13.02 -7.59 11.17
N VAL A 269 12.78 -6.30 10.98
CA VAL A 269 11.61 -5.61 11.51
C VAL A 269 10.47 -5.61 10.48
N ARG A 270 9.27 -6.02 10.88
CA ARG A 270 8.05 -5.89 10.08
C ARG A 270 7.23 -4.71 10.60
N PHE A 271 6.86 -3.80 9.72
CA PHE A 271 5.92 -2.71 10.00
C PHE A 271 4.57 -3.03 9.35
N ASN A 272 3.48 -2.84 10.10
CA ASN A 272 2.11 -3.00 9.62
C ASN A 272 1.32 -1.70 9.85
N PRO A 273 1.56 -0.64 9.06
CA PRO A 273 1.00 0.69 9.33
C PRO A 273 -0.53 0.71 9.37
N LEU A 274 -1.18 -0.11 8.56
CA LEU A 274 -2.64 -0.10 8.39
C LEU A 274 -3.38 -1.02 9.36
N VAL A 275 -2.69 -1.56 10.38
CA VAL A 275 -3.25 -2.59 11.27
C VAL A 275 -4.49 -2.12 12.04
N ALA A 276 -4.55 -0.82 12.38
CA ALA A 276 -5.68 -0.21 13.09
C ALA A 276 -6.76 0.35 12.14
N TRP A 277 -6.59 0.24 10.82
CA TRP A 277 -7.54 0.76 9.85
C TRP A 277 -8.54 -0.32 9.42
N ASP A 278 -9.81 0.05 9.43
CA ASP A 278 -10.86 -0.74 8.78
C ASP A 278 -10.93 -0.44 7.27
N SER A 279 -11.72 -1.25 6.55
CA SER A 279 -11.91 -1.06 5.11
C SER A 279 -12.47 0.33 4.77
N ASN A 280 -13.31 0.92 5.63
CA ASN A 280 -13.89 2.25 5.39
C ASN A 280 -12.83 3.35 5.40
N ARG A 281 -11.87 3.29 6.34
CA ARG A 281 -10.73 4.21 6.41
C ARG A 281 -9.81 4.04 5.21
N ILE A 282 -9.47 2.80 4.85
CA ILE A 282 -8.68 2.49 3.64
C ILE A 282 -9.33 3.11 2.41
N TRP A 283 -10.61 2.83 2.17
CA TRP A 283 -11.33 3.35 0.99
C TRP A 283 -11.51 4.87 1.01
N SER A 284 -11.68 5.46 2.19
CA SER A 284 -11.72 6.91 2.33
C SER A 284 -10.38 7.53 1.96
N TYR A 285 -9.27 6.91 2.36
CA TYR A 285 -7.94 7.34 1.96
C TYR A 285 -7.73 7.21 0.45
N VAL A 286 -8.07 6.06 -0.15
CA VAL A 286 -7.96 5.81 -1.59
C VAL A 286 -8.67 6.91 -2.38
N ARG A 287 -9.92 7.23 -2.06
CA ARG A 287 -10.69 8.29 -2.72
C ARG A 287 -10.09 9.67 -2.51
N ASN A 288 -9.76 10.01 -1.26
CA ASN A 288 -9.29 11.34 -0.90
C ASN A 288 -7.90 11.68 -1.46
N ASN A 289 -7.12 10.67 -1.82
CA ASN A 289 -5.76 10.83 -2.34
C ASN A 289 -5.62 10.39 -3.80
N ALA A 290 -6.73 9.97 -4.44
CA ALA A 290 -6.75 9.45 -5.81
C ALA A 290 -5.73 8.32 -6.04
N VAL A 291 -5.61 7.41 -5.06
CA VAL A 291 -4.74 6.24 -5.13
C VAL A 291 -5.29 5.28 -6.20
N PRO A 292 -4.46 4.75 -7.12
CA PRO A 292 -4.88 3.66 -7.99
C PRO A 292 -5.41 2.48 -7.17
N HIS A 293 -6.48 1.83 -7.61
CA HIS A 293 -7.06 0.69 -6.91
C HIS A 293 -7.46 -0.40 -7.89
N ASN A 294 -7.58 -1.63 -7.40
CA ASN A 294 -7.93 -2.76 -8.23
C ASN A 294 -9.40 -2.68 -8.66
N GLU A 295 -9.68 -2.78 -9.96
CA GLU A 295 -11.05 -2.72 -10.51
C GLU A 295 -11.94 -3.86 -9.98
N LEU A 296 -11.35 -4.97 -9.54
CA LEU A 296 -12.10 -6.07 -8.92
C LEU A 296 -12.87 -5.63 -7.68
N HIS A 297 -12.41 -4.61 -6.97
CA HIS A 297 -13.18 -4.05 -5.86
C HIS A 297 -14.51 -3.44 -6.31
N VAL A 298 -14.56 -2.83 -7.50
CA VAL A 298 -15.79 -2.33 -8.12
C VAL A 298 -16.68 -3.50 -8.55
N ALA A 299 -16.07 -4.61 -8.99
CA ALA A 299 -16.77 -5.85 -9.30
C ALA A 299 -17.29 -6.61 -8.05
N GLY A 300 -16.99 -6.14 -6.83
CA GLY A 300 -17.50 -6.69 -5.58
C GLY A 300 -16.51 -7.56 -4.80
N TYR A 301 -15.24 -7.66 -5.24
CA TYR A 301 -14.20 -8.32 -4.46
C TYR A 301 -13.86 -7.51 -3.20
N ARG A 302 -14.11 -8.08 -2.04
CA ARG A 302 -13.72 -7.50 -0.74
C ARG A 302 -12.29 -7.83 -0.35
N PHE A 303 -11.77 -8.93 -0.90
CA PHE A 303 -10.39 -9.36 -0.83
C PHE A 303 -9.91 -9.80 -2.21
N ILE A 304 -8.62 -9.61 -2.49
CA ILE A 304 -8.04 -9.94 -3.79
C ILE A 304 -6.75 -10.73 -3.57
N GLY A 305 -6.78 -12.00 -3.96
CA GLY A 305 -5.62 -12.89 -3.99
C GLY A 305 -5.36 -13.46 -5.38
N CYS A 306 -4.88 -14.71 -5.43
CA CYS A 306 -4.77 -15.44 -6.69
C CYS A 306 -6.18 -15.70 -7.27
N GLN A 307 -6.32 -15.59 -8.59
CA GLN A 307 -7.58 -15.83 -9.30
C GLN A 307 -8.30 -17.14 -8.90
N PRO A 308 -7.62 -18.30 -8.82
CA PRO A 308 -8.32 -19.54 -8.47
C PRO A 308 -8.61 -19.69 -6.98
N CYS A 309 -8.15 -18.77 -6.13
CA CYS A 309 -8.24 -18.86 -4.66
C CYS A 309 -9.02 -17.70 -4.05
N THR A 310 -9.63 -16.84 -4.87
CA THR A 310 -10.44 -15.71 -4.41
C THR A 310 -11.79 -15.66 -5.12
N ARG A 311 -12.87 -15.42 -4.37
CA ARG A 311 -14.24 -15.26 -4.90
C ARG A 311 -14.93 -14.02 -4.35
N ILE A 312 -15.92 -13.53 -5.09
CA ILE A 312 -16.89 -12.56 -4.57
C ILE A 312 -17.72 -13.24 -3.48
N ILE A 313 -17.96 -12.52 -2.40
CA ILE A 313 -18.82 -12.94 -1.29
C ILE A 313 -19.97 -11.96 -1.13
N ARG A 314 -20.99 -12.37 -0.38
CA ARG A 314 -22.08 -11.48 -0.01
C ARG A 314 -21.59 -10.40 0.96
N ARG A 315 -22.38 -9.33 1.10
CA ARG A 315 -22.04 -8.18 1.96
C ARG A 315 -22.06 -8.50 3.44
N ASP A 316 -22.89 -9.46 3.85
CA ASP A 316 -23.07 -9.93 5.22
C ASP A 316 -22.01 -10.94 5.65
N GLN A 317 -21.28 -11.56 4.71
CA GLN A 317 -20.21 -12.51 4.99
C GLN A 317 -18.94 -11.80 5.48
N SER A 318 -18.15 -12.49 6.29
CA SER A 318 -16.81 -12.07 6.63
C SER A 318 -15.97 -11.99 5.35
N PRO A 319 -15.20 -10.91 5.16
CA PRO A 319 -14.21 -10.83 4.09
C PRO A 319 -13.39 -12.12 3.89
N SER A 320 -12.93 -12.79 4.96
CA SER A 320 -12.10 -14.00 4.87
C SER A 320 -12.75 -15.16 4.13
N GLU A 321 -14.10 -15.26 4.13
CA GLU A 321 -14.85 -16.32 3.44
C GLU A 321 -14.72 -16.27 1.90
N GLY A 322 -14.14 -15.19 1.37
CA GLY A 322 -13.79 -15.04 -0.04
C GLY A 322 -12.45 -15.68 -0.41
N LEU A 323 -11.63 -16.08 0.57
CA LEU A 323 -10.31 -16.66 0.39
C LEU A 323 -10.32 -18.12 0.82
N TRP A 324 -9.70 -19.00 0.02
CA TRP A 324 -9.53 -20.43 0.35
C TRP A 324 -10.81 -21.11 0.87
N TRP A 325 -11.97 -20.70 0.34
CA TRP A 325 -13.28 -21.03 0.88
C TRP A 325 -13.55 -22.52 1.06
N TRP A 326 -12.90 -23.36 0.27
CA TRP A 326 -13.05 -24.82 0.33
C TRP A 326 -12.43 -25.42 1.60
N GLU A 327 -11.50 -24.73 2.28
CA GLU A 327 -10.86 -25.24 3.50
C GLU A 327 -11.81 -25.14 4.71
N GLU A 328 -12.59 -24.07 4.79
CA GLU A 328 -13.65 -23.94 5.81
C GLU A 328 -14.81 -24.90 5.53
N GLU A 329 -15.25 -24.99 4.26
CA GLU A 329 -16.31 -25.92 3.83
C GLU A 329 -15.92 -27.39 4.07
N GLY A 330 -14.64 -27.75 3.88
CA GLY A 330 -14.11 -29.08 4.14
C GLY A 330 -14.01 -29.44 5.62
N ASN A 331 -13.69 -28.47 6.48
CA ASN A 331 -13.69 -28.68 7.94
C ASN A 331 -15.10 -28.94 8.47
N ALA A 332 -16.11 -28.20 8.00
CA ALA A 332 -17.51 -28.40 8.38
C ALA A 332 -18.04 -29.78 7.97
N ALA A 333 -17.68 -30.28 6.78
CA ALA A 333 -18.04 -31.64 6.35
C ALA A 333 -17.37 -32.71 7.23
N SER A 334 -16.10 -32.51 7.61
CA SER A 334 -15.36 -33.43 8.49
C SER A 334 -15.89 -33.50 9.93
N GLU A 335 -16.52 -32.43 10.43
CA GLU A 335 -17.19 -32.42 11.74
C GLU A 335 -18.56 -33.11 11.67
N GLN A 336 -19.28 -32.95 10.55
CA GLN A 336 -20.56 -33.61 10.31
C GLN A 336 -20.41 -35.13 10.16
N GLU A 337 -19.34 -35.60 9.52
CA GLU A 337 -19.00 -37.03 9.44
C GLU A 337 -18.58 -37.59 10.81
N ARG A 338 -17.84 -36.83 11.63
CA ARG A 338 -17.46 -37.23 13.00
C ARG A 338 -18.63 -37.30 13.98
N HIS A 339 -19.73 -36.59 13.70
CA HIS A 339 -20.97 -36.68 14.46
C HIS A 339 -22.03 -37.59 13.81
N GLY A 340 -21.75 -38.16 12.63
CA GLY A 340 -22.67 -39.00 11.85
C GLY A 340 -22.62 -40.50 12.15
N ASP A 341 -21.58 -41.01 12.83
CA ASP A 341 -21.42 -42.44 13.14
C ASP A 341 -22.12 -42.88 14.44
N GLY A 342 -23.17 -42.16 14.84
CA GLY A 342 -23.95 -42.40 16.05
C GLY A 342 -25.44 -42.64 15.80
N ILE A 343 -25.80 -43.57 14.92
CA ILE A 343 -27.12 -44.25 14.91
C ILE A 343 -26.91 -45.75 14.71
#